data_AF-A0A5N6L3U0-F1
#
_entry.id   AF-A0A5N6L3U0-F1
#
_cell.length_a   1.000
_cell.length_b   1.000
_cell.length_c   1.000
_cell.angle_alpha   90.00
_cell.angle_beta   90.00
_cell.angle_gamma   90.00
#
_symmetry.space_group_name_H-M   'P 1'
#
loop_
_entity.id
_entity.type
_entity.pdbx_description
1 polymer ?
#
loop_
_entity_poly.entity_id
_entity_poly.type
_entity_poly.pdbx_seq_one_letter_code
_entity_poly.pdbx_strand_id
1 'polypeptide(L)'
;MSYDTEVTGFMEEHRMRRLTGVKSKELLIWVSISDIYVDDPGSGKITFANPTQISRTFPVSAFELEMEGSTGGSQKMRAFY
;
A
#
# COMPACT_ATOMS: atom_id res chain seq x y z
N MET A 1 8.19 -2.72 -5.62
CA MET A 1 7.47 -3.63 -4.70
C MET A 1 7.41 -5.02 -5.30
N SER A 2 7.14 -6.05 -4.48
CA SER A 2 6.86 -7.41 -4.92
C SER A 2 5.55 -7.88 -4.32
N TYR A 3 4.75 -8.57 -5.13
CA TYR A 3 3.50 -9.20 -4.74
C TYR A 3 3.60 -10.70 -5.02
N ASP A 4 3.10 -11.52 -4.11
CA ASP A 4 2.95 -12.96 -4.33
C ASP A 4 1.65 -13.22 -5.13
N THR A 5 1.49 -14.44 -5.64
CA THR A 5 0.28 -14.85 -6.39
C THR A 5 -1.01 -14.69 -5.59
N GLU A 6 -0.91 -14.89 -4.28
CA GLU A 6 -2.04 -14.79 -3.35
C GLU A 6 -1.72 -13.74 -2.29
N VAL A 7 -2.63 -12.77 -2.14
CA VAL A 7 -2.58 -11.74 -1.10
C VAL A 7 -3.75 -11.99 -0.16
N THR A 8 -3.46 -12.21 1.12
CA THR A 8 -4.49 -12.45 2.14
C THR A 8 -4.30 -11.51 3.32
N GLY A 9 -5.41 -11.16 3.98
CA GLY A 9 -5.39 -10.29 5.16
C GLY A 9 -6.80 -10.13 5.73
N PHE A 10 -6.88 -9.57 6.94
CA PHE A 10 -8.15 -9.22 7.57
C PHE A 10 -8.42 -7.74 7.36
N MET A 11 -9.61 -7.42 6.88
CA MET A 11 -10.03 -6.05 6.61
C MET A 11 -10.97 -5.58 7.72
N GLU A 12 -10.65 -4.44 8.31
CA GLU A 12 -11.43 -3.70 9.30
C GLU A 12 -11.68 -2.29 8.76
N GLU A 13 -12.53 -1.53 9.44
CA GLU A 13 -12.72 -0.11 9.09
C GLU A 13 -11.37 0.63 9.18
N HIS A 14 -10.97 1.27 8.08
CA HIS A 14 -9.72 2.03 7.94
C HIS A 14 -8.42 1.24 8.18
N ARG A 15 -8.47 -0.10 8.29
CA ARG A 15 -7.30 -0.92 8.59
C ARG A 15 -7.35 -2.29 7.91
N MET A 16 -6.23 -2.73 7.38
CA MET A 16 -5.98 -4.10 6.95
C MET A 16 -4.83 -4.66 7.78
N ARG A 17 -5.02 -5.83 8.38
CA ARG A 17 -4.07 -6.45 9.32
C ARG A 17 -3.78 -7.90 8.96
N ARG A 18 -2.61 -8.40 9.39
CA ARG A 18 -2.09 -9.73 9.01
C ARG A 18 -2.03 -9.92 7.49
N LEU A 19 -1.65 -8.85 6.79
CA LEU A 19 -1.42 -8.89 5.36
C LEU A 19 -0.26 -9.84 5.05
N THR A 20 -0.44 -10.67 4.02
CA THR A 20 0.57 -11.57 3.47
C THR A 20 0.62 -11.41 1.96
N GLY A 21 1.72 -11.83 1.35
CA GLY A 21 1.91 -11.73 -0.09
C GLY A 21 2.33 -10.33 -0.58
N VAL A 22 2.69 -9.41 0.31
CA VAL A 22 3.18 -8.07 -0.06
C VAL A 22 4.53 -7.80 0.57
N LYS A 23 5.52 -7.43 -0.26
CA LYS A 23 6.87 -7.07 0.17
C LYS A 23 7.33 -5.75 -0.45
N SER A 24 7.87 -4.85 0.37
CA SER A 24 8.59 -3.66 -0.08
C SER A 24 10.09 -3.92 -0.10
N LYS A 25 10.83 -3.18 -0.93
CA LYS A 25 12.29 -3.21 -0.93
C LYS A 25 12.77 -1.96 -0.23
N GLU A 26 13.49 -2.12 0.87
CA GLU A 26 14.01 -1.04 1.69
C GLU A 26 15.49 -1.28 1.94
N LEU A 27 16.35 -0.28 1.67
CA LEU A 27 17.81 -0.34 1.92
C LEU A 27 18.44 -1.69 1.52
N LEU A 28 18.06 -2.21 0.35
CA LEU A 28 18.51 -3.48 -0.25
C LEU A 28 17.87 -4.77 0.32
N ILE A 29 17.11 -4.72 1.41
CA ILE A 29 16.38 -5.88 1.96
C ILE A 29 14.92 -5.90 1.52
N TRP A 30 14.33 -7.10 1.49
CA TRP A 30 12.89 -7.29 1.28
C TRP A 30 12.19 -7.36 2.62
N VAL A 31 11.20 -6.50 2.80
CA VAL A 31 10.45 -6.35 4.04
C VAL A 31 9.00 -6.68 3.76
N SER A 32 8.40 -7.57 4.54
CA SER A 32 6.97 -7.87 4.43
C SER A 32 6.13 -6.76 5.04
N ILE A 33 5.00 -6.45 4.41
CA ILE A 33 3.99 -5.56 4.99
C ILE A 33 2.94 -6.42 5.68
N SER A 34 2.69 -6.16 6.96
CA SER A 34 1.69 -6.88 7.76
C SER A 34 0.45 -6.06 8.05
N ASP A 35 0.57 -4.74 8.09
CA ASP A 35 -0.50 -3.84 8.46
C ASP A 35 -0.53 -2.64 7.53
N ILE A 36 -1.73 -2.25 7.13
CA ILE A 36 -2.00 -1.03 6.39
C ILE A 36 -3.14 -0.32 7.13
N TYR A 37 -2.96 0.94 7.51
CA TYR A 37 -4.00 1.65 8.26
C TYR A 37 -3.98 3.15 8.01
N VAL A 38 -5.13 3.76 8.22
CA VAL A 38 -5.32 5.21 8.28
C VAL A 38 -5.58 5.57 9.74
N ASP A 39 -4.66 6.31 10.36
CA ASP A 39 -4.71 6.63 11.79
C ASP A 39 -5.76 7.70 12.09
N ASP A 40 -5.76 8.77 11.29
CA ASP A 40 -6.81 9.81 11.29
C ASP A 40 -7.44 9.86 9.89
N PRO A 41 -8.73 9.51 9.73
CA PRO A 41 -9.45 9.58 8.46
C PRO A 41 -9.41 10.98 7.81
N GLY A 42 -9.34 12.04 8.62
CA GLY A 42 -9.25 13.42 8.14
C GLY A 42 -7.86 13.81 7.63
N SER A 43 -6.82 13.07 7.99
CA SER A 43 -5.44 13.41 7.66
C SER A 43 -5.06 13.18 6.20
N GLY A 44 -5.83 12.36 5.48
CA GLY A 44 -5.49 11.95 4.11
C GLY A 44 -4.16 11.19 4.02
N LYS A 45 -3.78 10.46 5.08
CA LYS A 45 -2.54 9.68 5.13
C LYS A 45 -2.81 8.20 5.33
N ILE A 46 -2.08 7.38 4.61
CA ILE A 46 -2.09 5.92 4.74
C ILE A 46 -0.72 5.44 5.22
N THR A 47 -0.70 4.53 6.18
CA THR A 47 0.51 3.98 6.78
C THR A 47 0.63 2.50 6.49
N PHE A 48 1.80 2.08 6.04
CA PHE A 48 2.18 0.70 5.81
C PHE A 48 3.19 0.30 6.88
N ALA A 49 2.91 -0.74 7.65
CA ALA A 49 3.77 -1.22 8.71
C ALA A 49 4.17 -2.68 8.47
N ASN A 50 5.36 -3.01 8.95
CA ASN A 50 5.89 -4.37 8.93
C ASN A 50 5.78 -5.03 10.32
N PRO A 51 5.97 -6.36 10.41
CA PRO A 51 5.95 -7.08 11.69
C PRO A 51 7.00 -6.60 12.70
N THR A 52 8.03 -5.88 12.25
CA THR A 52 9.12 -5.36 13.09
C THR A 52 8.88 -3.92 13.57
N GLN A 53 7.63 -3.43 13.51
CA GLN A 53 7.24 -2.09 13.98
C GLN A 53 7.89 -0.92 13.20
N ILE A 54 8.43 -1.17 12.01
CA ILE A 54 8.86 -0.10 11.09
C ILE A 54 7.67 0.19 10.18
N SER A 55 7.37 1.48 10.00
CA SER A 55 6.28 1.92 9.15
C SER A 55 6.67 3.07 8.24
N ARG A 56 5.91 3.21 7.15
CA ARG A 56 6.02 4.29 6.17
C ARG A 56 4.64 4.87 5.93
N THR A 57 4.55 6.19 6.02
CA THR A 57 3.30 6.93 5.82
C THR A 57 3.39 7.74 4.55
N PHE A 58 2.33 7.68 3.75
CA PHE A 58 2.21 8.36 2.47
C PHE A 58 0.89 9.13 2.42
N PRO A 59 0.82 10.24 1.67
CA PRO A 59 -0.47 10.87 1.39
C PRO A 59 -1.32 9.94 0.52
N VAL A 60 -2.63 9.91 0.76
CA VAL A 60 -3.59 9.11 -0.03
C VAL A 60 -3.55 9.51 -1.51
N SER A 61 -3.30 10.78 -1.80
CA SER A 61 -3.12 11.29 -3.17
C SER A 61 -1.97 10.64 -3.93
N ALA A 62 -0.99 10.01 -3.25
CA ALA A 62 0.05 9.23 -3.93
C ALA A 62 -0.48 7.93 -4.57
N PHE A 63 -1.70 7.52 -4.23
CA PHE A 63 -2.37 6.33 -4.75
C PHE A 63 -3.61 6.66 -5.58
N GLU A 64 -3.91 7.94 -5.78
CA GLU A 64 -4.97 8.37 -6.69
C GLU A 64 -4.58 8.06 -8.14
N LEU A 65 -5.54 7.59 -8.92
CA LEU A 65 -5.35 7.35 -10.34
C LEU A 65 -5.48 8.69 -11.08
N GLU A 66 -4.52 9.03 -11.94
CA GLU A 66 -4.72 10.09 -12.94
C GLU A 66 -5.80 9.60 -13.91
N MET A 67 -7.04 10.08 -13.74
CA MET A 67 -8.11 9.88 -14.72
C MET A 67 -7.82 10.76 -15.93
N GLU A 68 -7.03 10.26 -16.88
CA GLU A 68 -7.00 10.83 -18.21
C GLU A 68 -8.17 10.25 -19.02
N GLY A 69 -9.01 11.13 -19.55
CA GLY A 69 -10.24 10.76 -20.23
C GLY A 69 -10.01 9.88 -21.46
N SER A 70 -11.00 9.02 -21.70
CA SER A 70 -11.27 8.20 -22.89
C SER A 70 -10.59 6.82 -23.00
N THR A 71 -11.45 5.80 -22.92
CA THR A 71 -11.41 4.52 -23.65
C THR A 71 -10.10 3.74 -23.71
N GLY A 72 -10.06 2.65 -22.93
CA GLY A 72 -9.46 1.37 -23.34
C GLY A 72 -7.96 1.37 -23.63
N GLY A 73 -7.14 1.18 -22.60
CA GLY A 73 -5.73 0.85 -22.78
C GLY A 73 -4.99 0.79 -21.45
N SER A 74 -4.31 -0.32 -21.19
CA SER A 74 -3.47 -0.65 -20.01
C SER A 74 -3.30 0.46 -18.96
N GLN A 75 -3.97 0.27 -17.82
CA GLN A 75 -3.89 1.12 -16.65
C GLN A 75 -2.47 1.09 -16.06
N LYS A 76 -1.71 2.19 -16.21
CA LYS A 76 -0.38 2.30 -15.62
C LYS A 76 -0.49 3.08 -14.30
N MET A 77 -0.46 2.36 -13.18
CA MET A 77 -0.35 2.97 -11.86
C MET A 77 0.98 3.73 -11.77
N ARG A 78 0.94 5.04 -11.50
CA ARG A 78 2.15 5.84 -11.28
C ARG A 78 2.63 5.63 -9.85
N ALA A 79 3.30 4.50 -9.63
CA ALA A 79 4.03 4.28 -8.38
C ALA A 79 5.33 5.09 -8.46
N PHE A 80 5.44 6.17 -7.70
CA PHE A 80 6.71 6.86 -7.49
C PHE A 80 7.60 5.98 -6.60
N TYR A 81 8.37 5.07 -7.21
CA TYR A 81 9.47 4.33 -6.60
C TYR A 81 10.67 4.34 -7.54
#